data_AF-A0A928NEI7-F1
#
_entry.id   AF-A0A928NEI7-F1
#
_cell.length_a   1.000
_cell.length_b   1.000
_cell.length_c   1.000
_cell.angle_alpha   90.00
_cell.angle_beta   90.00
_cell.angle_gamma   90.00
#
_symmetry.space_group_name_H-M   'P 1'
#
loop_
_entity.id
_entity.type
_entity.pdbx_description
1 polymer ?
#
loop_
_entity_poly.entity_id
_entity_poly.type
_entity_poly.pdbx_seq_one_letter_code
_entity_poly.pdbx_strand_id
1 'polypeptide(L)'
;MDGFLMWGFWDGHNYKAYSPIYDSDWNLKPAGEAYVDLVYNKWWTKDAKANTGADGSATIRGFCGDYDVTVTANGKTTTKMVAFHKGYDNVLEITVE
;
A
#
# COMPACT_ATOMS: atom_id res chain seq x y z
N MET A 1 -12.92 -11.29 -1.51
CA MET A 1 -11.71 -12.06 -1.88
C MET A 1 -10.60 -11.35 -1.19
N ASP A 2 -10.08 -11.98 -0.14
CA ASP A 2 -9.38 -11.27 0.94
C ASP A 2 -7.89 -11.65 0.99
N GLY A 3 -7.46 -12.49 0.04
CA GLY A 3 -6.08 -12.93 -0.11
C GLY A 3 -5.94 -13.94 -1.25
N PHE A 4 -4.70 -14.36 -1.46
CA PHE A 4 -4.33 -15.46 -2.35
C PHE A 4 -3.25 -16.33 -1.69
N LEU A 5 -3.15 -17.57 -2.13
CA LEU A 5 -2.10 -18.50 -1.70
C LEU A 5 -1.09 -18.67 -2.83
N MET A 6 0.19 -18.43 -2.54
CA MET A 6 1.27 -18.74 -3.48
C MET A 6 1.71 -20.18 -3.29
N TRP A 7 1.27 -21.06 -4.18
CA TRP A 7 1.65 -22.47 -4.14
C TRP A 7 3.09 -22.68 -4.62
N GLY A 8 3.86 -23.48 -3.87
CA GLY A 8 5.22 -23.81 -4.25
C GLY A 8 6.22 -22.65 -4.14
N PHE A 9 6.11 -21.83 -3.10
CA PHE A 9 6.98 -20.66 -2.91
C PHE A 9 8.44 -20.99 -2.53
N TRP A 10 8.75 -22.25 -2.19
CA TRP A 10 10.06 -22.69 -1.67
C TRP A 10 10.61 -23.92 -2.41
N ASP A 11 11.87 -23.88 -2.84
CA ASP A 11 12.53 -24.95 -3.61
C ASP A 11 12.62 -26.29 -2.84
N GLY A 12 12.76 -26.28 -1.52
CA GLY A 12 12.90 -27.52 -0.73
C GLY A 12 11.67 -28.45 -0.74
N HIS A 13 10.52 -27.97 -1.25
CA HIS A 13 9.31 -28.77 -1.39
C HIS A 13 8.60 -28.55 -2.74
N ASN A 14 9.28 -27.95 -3.72
CA ASN A 14 8.71 -27.72 -5.05
C ASN A 14 9.19 -28.76 -6.06
N TYR A 15 8.26 -29.36 -6.80
CA TYR A 15 8.50 -30.30 -7.89
C TYR A 15 9.15 -29.65 -9.15
N LYS A 16 9.20 -28.32 -9.24
CA LYS A 16 9.82 -27.53 -10.32
C LYS A 16 10.80 -26.50 -9.76
N ALA A 17 12.10 -26.72 -9.94
CA ALA A 17 13.19 -25.89 -9.39
C ALA A 17 13.19 -24.39 -9.82
N TYR A 18 12.47 -24.02 -10.88
CA TYR A 18 12.47 -22.64 -11.40
C TYR A 18 11.22 -21.83 -11.05
N SER A 19 10.23 -22.39 -10.34
CA SER A 19 9.01 -21.64 -9.97
C SER A 19 9.04 -20.96 -8.60
N PRO A 20 9.77 -21.45 -7.57
CA PRO A 20 9.80 -20.83 -6.24
C PRO A 20 10.45 -19.46 -6.20
N ILE A 21 9.99 -18.66 -5.24
CA ILE A 21 10.58 -17.36 -4.90
C ILE A 21 11.66 -17.44 -3.81
N TYR A 22 11.76 -18.58 -3.13
CA TYR A 22 12.85 -18.92 -2.20
C TYR A 22 13.61 -20.15 -2.69
N ASP A 23 14.93 -20.13 -2.52
CA ASP A 23 15.77 -21.32 -2.71
C ASP A 23 15.68 -22.31 -1.54
N SER A 24 16.37 -23.45 -1.64
CA SER A 24 16.34 -24.51 -0.62
C SER A 24 16.88 -24.04 0.74
N ASP A 25 17.73 -23.03 0.74
CA ASP A 25 18.38 -22.46 1.92
C ASP A 25 17.64 -21.22 2.44
N TRP A 26 16.42 -20.96 1.94
CA TRP A 26 15.56 -19.83 2.30
C TRP A 26 16.10 -18.45 1.87
N ASN A 27 17.03 -18.39 0.93
CA ASN A 27 17.39 -17.12 0.30
C ASN A 27 16.33 -16.71 -0.71
N LEU A 28 16.06 -15.41 -0.76
CA LEU A 28 15.12 -14.84 -1.71
C LEU A 28 15.72 -14.89 -3.12
N LYS A 29 14.97 -15.42 -4.08
CA LYS A 29 15.32 -15.40 -5.51
C LYS A 29 14.90 -14.07 -6.13
N PRO A 30 15.40 -13.69 -7.32
CA PRO A 30 15.02 -12.42 -7.97
C PRO A 30 13.51 -12.23 -8.14
N ALA A 31 12.75 -13.32 -8.36
CA ALA A 31 11.28 -13.27 -8.40
C ALA A 31 10.66 -12.91 -7.04
N GLY A 32 11.26 -13.38 -5.94
CA GLY A 32 10.86 -13.02 -4.58
C GLY A 32 11.19 -11.57 -4.24
N GLU A 33 12.35 -11.06 -4.68
CA GLU A 33 12.70 -9.65 -4.53
C GLU A 33 11.67 -8.76 -5.23
N ALA A 34 11.29 -9.10 -6.47
CA ALA A 34 10.26 -8.39 -7.19
C ALA A 34 8.90 -8.46 -6.48
N TYR A 35 8.53 -9.61 -5.91
CA TYR A 35 7.29 -9.76 -5.12
C TYR A 35 7.29 -8.86 -3.88
N VAL A 36 8.38 -8.88 -3.10
CA VAL A 36 8.53 -8.07 -1.88
C VAL A 36 8.49 -6.57 -2.22
N ASP A 37 9.19 -6.15 -3.28
CA ASP A 37 9.17 -4.76 -3.74
C ASP A 37 7.77 -4.31 -4.19
N LEU A 38 7.00 -5.18 -4.87
CA LEU A 38 5.62 -4.86 -5.20
C LEU A 38 4.76 -4.66 -3.94
N VAL A 39 4.77 -5.64 -3.03
CA VAL A 39 3.86 -5.68 -1.88
C VAL A 39 4.22 -4.68 -0.80
N TYR A 40 5.51 -4.47 -0.51
CA TYR A 40 5.94 -3.64 0.62
C TYR A 40 6.48 -2.27 0.21
N ASN A 41 6.61 -2.00 -1.08
CA ASN A 41 7.13 -0.73 -1.55
C ASN A 41 6.23 -0.04 -2.58
N LYS A 42 5.87 -0.72 -3.67
CA LYS A 42 5.17 -0.09 -4.81
C LYS A 42 3.66 0.01 -4.62
N TRP A 43 3.01 -0.97 -3.99
CA TRP A 43 1.56 -0.98 -3.78
C TRP A 43 1.15 -0.28 -2.49
N TRP A 44 1.76 0.87 -2.25
CA TRP A 44 1.44 1.76 -1.14
C TRP A 44 1.27 3.17 -1.69
N THR A 45 0.29 3.90 -1.17
CA THR A 45 0.17 5.33 -1.44
C THR A 45 1.22 6.07 -0.63
N LYS A 46 2.34 6.44 -1.27
CA LYS A 46 3.43 7.19 -0.62
C LYS A 46 3.48 8.61 -1.17
N ASP A 47 3.66 9.58 -0.27
CA ASP A 47 3.89 10.99 -0.58
C ASP A 47 2.88 11.63 -1.55
N ALA A 48 1.65 11.11 -1.59
CA ALA A 48 0.58 11.68 -2.40
C ALA A 48 0.20 13.06 -1.84
N LYS A 49 0.17 14.06 -2.72
CA LYS A 49 -0.13 15.45 -2.37
C LYS A 49 -1.21 15.98 -3.30
N ALA A 50 -2.14 16.73 -2.74
CA ALA A 50 -3.12 17.50 -3.48
C ALA A 50 -3.35 18.83 -2.77
N ASN A 51 -3.65 19.86 -3.54
CA ASN A 51 -4.14 21.12 -2.99
C ASN A 51 -5.66 21.11 -3.08
N THR A 52 -6.32 21.65 -2.06
CA THR A 52 -7.77 21.79 -2.05
C THR A 52 -8.23 22.89 -3.00
N GLY A 53 -9.39 22.69 -3.61
CA GLY A 53 -10.11 23.74 -4.33
C GLY A 53 -10.66 24.83 -3.41
N ALA A 54 -11.33 25.82 -3.99
CA ALA A 54 -11.97 26.91 -3.24
C ALA A 54 -13.11 26.43 -2.31
N ASP A 55 -13.66 25.25 -2.60
CA ASP A 55 -14.65 24.53 -1.81
C ASP A 55 -14.03 23.67 -0.69
N GLY A 56 -12.70 23.64 -0.59
CA GLY A 56 -11.97 22.82 0.39
C GLY A 56 -11.80 21.35 -0.02
N SER A 57 -12.20 20.95 -1.23
CA SER A 57 -12.14 19.55 -1.67
C SER A 57 -10.87 19.23 -2.46
N ALA A 58 -10.38 17.99 -2.33
CA ALA A 58 -9.30 17.44 -3.15
C ALA A 58 -9.56 15.95 -3.41
N THR A 59 -9.00 15.41 -4.50
CA THR A 59 -9.10 13.99 -4.83
C THR A 59 -7.72 13.43 -5.10
N ILE A 60 -7.44 12.26 -4.52
CA ILE A 60 -6.21 11.52 -4.72
C ILE A 60 -6.58 10.10 -5.18
N ARG A 61 -5.77 9.54 -6.08
CA ARG A 61 -5.79 8.11 -6.38
C ARG A 61 -4.68 7.43 -5.59
N GLY A 62 -5.03 6.37 -4.86
CA GLY A 62 -4.08 5.58 -4.08
C GLY A 62 -4.31 4.08 -4.22
N PHE A 63 -3.40 3.31 -3.64
CA PHE A 63 -3.61 1.90 -3.30
C PHE A 63 -4.39 1.80 -1.99
N CYS A 64 -5.15 0.71 -1.80
CA CYS A 64 -5.85 0.48 -0.54
C CYS A 64 -4.87 0.25 0.61
N GLY A 65 -5.21 0.73 1.80
CA GLY A 65 -4.40 0.63 3.00
C GLY A 65 -4.84 1.61 4.07
N ASP A 66 -4.18 1.55 5.22
CA ASP A 66 -4.33 2.51 6.30
C ASP A 66 -3.18 3.52 6.23
N TYR A 67 -3.52 4.80 6.31
CA TYR A 67 -2.61 5.90 6.04
C TYR A 67 -2.74 7.02 7.06
N ASP A 68 -1.63 7.69 7.34
CA ASP A 68 -1.64 8.99 7.99
C ASP A 68 -1.81 10.09 6.94
N VAL A 69 -2.91 10.83 7.03
CA VAL A 69 -3.18 12.00 6.19
C VAL A 69 -2.88 13.25 7.00
N THR A 70 -1.96 14.06 6.49
CA THR A 70 -1.59 15.35 7.06
C THR A 70 -2.18 16.48 6.23
N VAL A 71 -2.92 17.37 6.88
CA VAL A 71 -3.52 18.55 6.24
C VAL A 71 -2.94 19.80 6.88
N THR A 72 -2.54 20.75 6.04
CA THR A 72 -2.08 22.08 6.46
C THR A 72 -2.95 23.16 5.85
N ALA A 73 -3.49 24.04 6.68
CA ALA A 73 -4.29 25.19 6.26
C ALA A 73 -3.98 26.39 7.16
N ASN A 74 -3.84 27.59 6.57
CA ASN A 74 -3.57 28.85 7.30
C ASN A 74 -2.41 28.76 8.32
N GLY A 75 -1.35 28.02 7.97
CA GLY A 75 -0.16 27.84 8.83
C GLY A 75 -0.31 26.83 9.96
N LYS A 76 -1.45 26.15 10.06
CA LYS A 76 -1.73 25.12 11.07
C LYS A 76 -1.81 23.74 10.42
N THR A 77 -1.45 22.70 11.18
CA THR A 77 -1.31 21.33 10.66
C THR A 77 -2.00 20.33 11.58
N THR A 78 -2.68 19.34 11.01
CA THR A 78 -3.27 18.20 11.72
C THR A 78 -3.03 16.92 10.94
N THR A 79 -2.81 15.81 11.66
CA THR A 79 -2.66 14.48 11.08
C THR A 79 -3.76 13.56 11.61
N LYS A 80 -4.36 12.76 10.72
CA LYS A 80 -5.38 11.76 11.05
C LYS A 80 -5.04 10.43 10.36
N MET A 81 -5.17 9.34 11.11
CA MET A 81 -5.13 7.99 10.55
C MET A 81 -6.46 7.70 9.87
N VAL A 82 -6.42 7.18 8.65
CA VAL A 82 -7.59 6.89 7.83
C VAL A 82 -7.44 5.56 7.11
N ALA A 83 -8.57 4.91 6.90
CA ALA A 83 -8.65 3.62 6.24
C ALA A 83 -9.19 3.82 4.81
N PHE A 84 -8.39 3.49 3.80
CA PHE A 84 -8.78 3.55 2.39
C PHE A 84 -8.90 2.14 1.84
N HIS A 85 -10.11 1.59 1.79
CA HIS A 85 -10.35 0.19 1.45
C HIS A 85 -11.47 0.01 0.44
N LYS A 86 -11.48 -1.14 -0.22
CA LYS A 86 -12.56 -1.50 -1.15
C LYS A 86 -13.88 -1.65 -0.39
N GLY A 87 -14.91 -0.96 -0.86
CA GLY A 87 -16.25 -1.00 -0.25
C GLY A 87 -16.50 0.05 0.83
N TYR A 88 -15.51 0.88 1.15
CA TYR A 88 -15.68 2.05 2.03
C TYR A 88 -16.07 3.26 1.18
N ASP A 89 -16.69 4.27 1.80
CA ASP A 89 -17.00 5.54 1.12
C ASP A 89 -15.72 6.27 0.67
N ASN A 90 -14.62 6.06 1.41
CA ASN A 90 -13.30 6.61 1.10
C ASN A 90 -13.30 8.16 0.99
N VAL A 91 -14.22 8.80 1.73
CA VAL A 91 -14.30 10.25 1.90
C VAL A 91 -13.79 10.60 3.30
N LEU A 92 -12.99 11.66 3.37
CA LEU A 92 -12.35 12.13 4.60
C LEU A 92 -12.67 13.60 4.80
N GLU A 93 -13.26 13.92 5.96
CA GLU A 93 -13.47 15.29 6.41
C GLU A 93 -12.49 15.60 7.56
N ILE A 94 -11.66 16.63 7.38
CA ILE A 94 -10.71 17.10 8.39
C ILE A 94 -10.93 18.59 8.61
N THR A 95 -11.18 18.97 9.87
CA THR A 95 -11.12 20.36 10.31
C THR A 95 -9.74 20.64 10.89
N VAL A 96 -9.07 21.66 10.38
CA VAL A 96 -7.82 22.18 10.96
C VAL A 96 -8.21 23.30 11.92
N GLU A 97 -8.03 23.08 13.22
CA GLU A 97 -8.34 24.06 14.28
C GLU A 97 -7.46 25.29 14.21
#